data_AF-A0A821YWW3-F1
#
_entry.id   AF-A0A821YWW3-F1
#
_cell.length_a   1.000
_cell.length_b   1.000
_cell.length_c   1.000
_cell.angle_alpha   90.00
_cell.angle_beta   90.00
_cell.angle_gamma   90.00
#
_symmetry.space_group_name_H-M   'P 1'
#
loop_
_entity.id
_entity.type
_entity.pdbx_description
1 polymer ?
#
loop_
_entity_poly.entity_id
_entity_poly.type
_entity_poly.pdbx_seq_one_letter_code
_entity_poly.pdbx_strand_id
1 'polypeptide(L)' 'VSLDHEILLHPRYFGPQLIKTVRRMLFNEVEGKCIGR' A
#
# COMPACT_ATOMS: atom_id res chain seq x y z
N VAL A 1 18.24 1.63 -1.29
CA VAL A 1 17.32 2.75 -1.02
C VAL A 1 16.10 2.17 -0.35
N SER A 2 15.80 2.59 0.88
CA SER A 2 14.53 2.27 1.53
C SER A 2 13.48 3.28 1.08
N LEU A 3 12.26 2.81 0.85
CA LEU A 3 11.13 3.63 0.44
C LEU A 3 10.04 3.50 1.50
N ASP A 4 9.49 4.64 1.92
CA ASP A 4 8.40 4.72 2.86
C ASP A 4 7.14 5.18 2.13
N HIS A 5 5.99 4.58 2.45
CA HIS A 5 4.70 4.92 1.84
C HIS A 5 3.59 4.85 2.89
N GLU A 6 2.86 5.95 3.06
CA GLU A 6 1.72 6.01 3.99
C GLU A 6 0.43 5.57 3.31
N ILE A 7 -0.30 4.65 3.94
CA ILE A 7 -1.54 4.08 3.39
C ILE A 7 -2.69 4.38 4.34
N LEU A 8 -3.74 5.02 3.82
CA LEU A 8 -4.99 5.24 4.53
C LEU A 8 -5.96 4.09 4.22
N LEU A 9 -6.32 3.32 5.26
CA LEU A 9 -7.18 2.16 5.13
C LEU A 9 -8.41 2.28 6.02
N HIS A 10 -9.59 2.05 5.44
CA HIS A 10 -10.84 2.04 6.20
C HIS A 10 -10.83 0.91 7.26
N PRO A 11 -11.27 1.16 8.51
CA PRO A 11 -11.21 0.18 9.61
C PRO A 11 -11.87 -1.18 9.30
N ARG A 12 -12.83 -1.22 8.38
CA ARG A 12 -13.48 -2.47 7.91
C ARG A 12 -12.51 -3.54 7.38
N TYR A 13 -11.29 -3.15 7.00
CA TYR A 13 -10.27 -4.07 6.48
C TYR A 13 -9.27 -4.51 7.57
N PHE A 14 -9.46 -4.05 8.81
CA PHE A 14 -8.60 -4.40 9.93
C PHE A 14 -9.04 -5.77 10.44
N GLY A 15 -8.19 -6.75 10.24
CA GLY A 15 -8.49 -8.15 10.51
C GLY A 15 -7.36 -9.05 10.00
N PRO A 16 -7.56 -10.38 9.99
CA PRO A 16 -6.50 -11.34 9.65
C PRO A 16 -5.96 -11.17 8.23
N GLN A 17 -6.70 -10.50 7.34
CA GLN A 17 -6.29 -10.21 5.97
C GLN A 17 -5.62 -8.84 5.78
N LEU A 18 -5.34 -8.09 6.86
CA LEU A 18 -4.80 -6.73 6.79
C LEU A 18 -3.54 -6.65 5.92
N ILE A 19 -2.55 -7.51 6.18
CA ILE A 19 -1.28 -7.52 5.43
C ILE A 19 -1.50 -7.78 3.93
N LYS A 20 -2.42 -8.69 3.59
CA LYS A 20 -2.74 -8.99 2.19
C LYS A 20 -3.39 -7.80 1.50
N THR A 21 -4.30 -7.11 2.19
CA THR A 21 -4.96 -5.90 1.69
C THR A 21 -3.97 -4.75 1.52
N VAL A 22 -3.11 -4.51 2.53
CA VAL A 22 -2.08 -3.47 2.50
C VAL A 22 -1.10 -3.70 1.36
N ARG A 23 -0.59 -4.94 1.17
CA ARG A 23 0.30 -5.28 0.05
C ARG A 23 -0.34 -5.03 -1.30
N ARG A 24 -1.61 -5.41 -1.46
CA ARG A 24 -2.34 -5.18 -2.72
C ARG A 24 -2.53 -3.69 -3.00
N MET A 25 -2.88 -2.90 -1.98
CA MET A 25 -3.01 -1.45 -2.13
C MET A 25 -1.68 -0.79 -2.45
N LEU A 26 -0.61 -1.12 -1.71
CA LEU A 26 0.74 -0.64 -1.98
C LEU A 26 1.13 -0.91 -3.44
N PHE A 27 1.00 -2.16 -3.90
CA PHE A 27 1.30 -2.56 -5.26
C PHE A 27 0.53 -1.70 -6.27
N ASN A 28 -0.79 -1.56 -6.11
CA ASN A 28 -1.62 -0.75 -7.00
C ASN A 28 -1.23 0.74 -7.03
N GLU A 29 -0.74 1.27 -5.91
CA GLU A 29 -0.43 2.69 -5.79
C GLU A 29 0.96 3.05 -6.33
N VAL A 30 1.92 2.14 -6.25
CA VAL A 30 3.33 2.39 -6.62
C VAL A 30 3.75 1.75 -7.94
N GLU A 31 3.21 0.58 -8.29
CA GLU A 31 3.64 -0.14 -9.49
C GLU A 31 3.18 0.59 -10.76
N GLY A 32 4.13 0.81 -11.66
CA GLY A 32 3.89 1.54 -12.89
C GLY A 32 3.77 3.07 -12.73
N LYS A 33 3.79 3.61 -11.50
CA LYS A 33 3.88 5.05 -11.29
C LYS A 33 5.34 5.45 -11.19
N CYS A 34 5.86 6.04 -12.28
CA CYS A 34 7.15 6.71 -12.22
C CYS A 34 6.98 8.00 -11.42
N ILE A 35 7.33 7.96 -10.14
CA ILE A 35 7.62 9.16 -9.36
C ILE A 35 8.99 9.66 -9.84
N GLY A 36 8.99 10.34 -10.98
CA GLY A 36 10.17 11.03 -11.50
C GLY A 36 10.75 11.93 -10.42
N ARG A 37 12.02 11.71 -10.09
CA ARG A 37 12.82 12.67 -9.33
C ARG A 37 13.50 13.62 -10.30
#